data_AF-A0A356QN99-F1
#
_entry.id   AF-A0A356QN99-F1
#
_cell.length_a   1.000
_cell.length_b   1.000
_cell.length_c   1.000
_cell.angle_alpha   90.00
_cell.angle_beta   90.00
_cell.angle_gamma   90.00
#
_symmetry.space_group_name_H-M   'P 1'
#
loop_
_entity.id
_entity.type
_entity.pdbx_description
1 polymer ?
#
loop_
_entity_poly.entity_id
_entity_poly.type
_entity_poly.pdbx_seq_one_letter_code
_entity_poly.pdbx_strand_id
1 'polypeptide(L)' 'RLAVDVAEHVDKLRYNPGHLYHHETEKPWQEKVKFIAGVAGDHDCAMRIGVNCGSVDPAKKEKFEEDDSIGP' A
#
# COMPACT_ATOMS: atom_id res chain seq x y z
N ARG A 1 2.75 -6.23 9.91
CA ARG A 1 3.71 -7.34 10.12
C ARG A 1 3.19 -8.67 9.58
N LEU A 2 1.87 -8.83 9.42
CA LEU A 2 1.22 -10.02 8.85
C LEU A 2 1.84 -10.58 7.55
N ALA A 3 2.44 -9.73 6.70
CA ALA A 3 3.03 -10.18 5.43
C ALA A 3 4.03 -11.34 5.61
N VAL A 4 4.93 -11.28 6.59
CA VAL A 4 5.93 -12.35 6.85
C VAL A 4 5.22 -13.62 7.32
N ASP A 5 4.25 -13.47 8.21
CA ASP A 5 3.55 -14.60 8.81
C ASP A 5 2.67 -15.37 7.81
N VAL A 6 2.23 -14.73 6.73
CA VAL A 6 1.31 -15.34 5.74
C VAL A 6 1.98 -15.72 4.42
N ALA A 7 3.16 -15.20 4.12
CA ALA A 7 3.78 -15.36 2.79
C ALA A 7 4.07 -16.82 2.44
N GLU A 8 4.44 -17.66 3.41
CA GLU A 8 4.65 -19.11 3.20
C GLU A 8 3.35 -19.89 2.90
N HIS A 9 2.20 -19.25 3.06
CA HIS A 9 0.89 -19.91 3.01
C HIS A 9 -0.01 -19.37 1.90
N VAL A 10 0.46 -18.40 1.11
CA VAL A 10 -0.36 -17.74 0.08
C VAL A 10 0.42 -17.53 -1.21
N ASP A 11 -0.28 -17.62 -2.34
CA ASP A 11 0.31 -17.34 -3.64
C ASP A 11 0.41 -15.83 -3.94
N LYS A 12 -0.26 -14.99 -3.13
CA LYS A 12 -0.41 -13.56 -3.43
C LYS A 12 -0.55 -12.68 -2.21
N LEU A 13 0.25 -11.62 -2.18
CA LEU A 13 0.11 -10.51 -1.24
C LEU A 13 -0.62 -9.33 -1.89
N ARG A 14 -1.49 -8.68 -1.13
CA ARG A 14 -2.18 -7.45 -1.56
C ARG A 14 -2.01 -6.36 -0.52
N TYR A 15 -1.62 -5.17 -0.96
CA TYR A 15 -1.67 -3.97 -0.14
C TYR A 15 -2.45 -2.83 -0.81
N ASN A 16 -2.86 -1.87 0.01
CA ASN A 16 -3.50 -0.63 -0.42
C ASN A 16 -2.59 0.54 -0.04
N PRO A 17 -2.08 1.33 -1.01
CA PRO A 17 -1.24 2.49 -0.72
C PRO A 17 -1.87 3.49 0.26
N GLY A 18 -3.18 3.74 0.16
CA GLY A 18 -3.87 4.68 1.05
C GLY A 18 -3.85 4.28 2.52
N HIS A 19 -3.64 2.99 2.83
CA HIS A 19 -3.62 2.50 4.20
C HIS A 19 -2.21 2.52 4.82
N LEU A 20 -1.18 2.83 4.03
CA LEU A 20 0.20 2.84 4.52
C LEU A 20 0.47 3.98 5.53
N TYR A 21 -0.44 4.96 5.63
CA TYR A 21 -0.32 6.11 6.53
C TYR A 21 -0.99 5.89 7.90
N HIS A 22 -1.81 4.84 8.06
CA HIS A 22 -2.59 4.63 9.30
C HIS A 22 -1.86 3.82 10.38
N HIS A 23 -0.91 2.95 9.98
CA HIS A 23 -0.14 2.12 10.90
C HIS A 23 1.35 2.43 10.80
N GLU A 24 2.06 2.42 11.93
CA GLU A 24 3.46 2.84 12.01
C GLU A 24 3.65 4.24 11.39
N THR A 25 2.88 5.22 11.85
CA THR A 25 2.77 6.59 11.27
C THR A 25 4.11 7.32 11.16
N GLU A 26 5.06 7.03 12.06
CA GLU A 26 6.40 7.61 12.05
C GLU A 26 7.32 7.03 10.97
N LYS A 27 6.98 5.86 10.40
CA LYS A 27 7.76 5.26 9.32
C LYS A 27 7.34 5.77 7.94
N PRO A 28 8.29 6.16 7.08
CA PRO A 28 8.02 6.47 5.68
C PRO A 28 7.29 5.32 4.99
N TRP A 29 6.29 5.64 4.16
CA TRP A 29 5.51 4.62 3.45
C TRP A 29 6.40 3.82 2.47
N GLN A 30 7.47 4.42 1.95
CA GLN A 30 8.43 3.78 1.05
C GLN A 30 9.11 2.58 1.73
N GLU A 31 9.44 2.69 3.01
CA GLU A 31 10.00 1.59 3.79
C GLU A 31 9.00 0.45 3.94
N LYS A 32 7.72 0.79 4.14
CA LYS A 32 6.63 -0.20 4.24
C LYS A 32 6.42 -0.94 2.92
N VAL A 33 6.47 -0.22 1.79
CA VAL A 33 6.40 -0.82 0.45
C VAL A 33 7.62 -1.72 0.20
N LYS A 34 8.83 -1.24 0.53
CA LYS A 34 10.06 -2.04 0.38
C LYS A 34 9.98 -3.33 1.21
N PHE A 35 9.47 -3.26 2.42
CA PHE A 35 9.23 -4.43 3.27
C PHE A 35 8.25 -5.41 2.62
N ILE A 36 7.07 -4.95 2.19
CA ILE A 36 6.04 -5.84 1.59
C ILE A 36 6.55 -6.47 0.29
N ALA A 37 7.21 -5.68 -0.56
CA ALA A 37 7.77 -6.15 -1.82
C ALA A 37 8.93 -7.14 -1.62
N GLY A 38 9.78 -6.90 -0.62
CA GLY A 38 10.83 -7.83 -0.23
C GLY A 38 10.27 -9.18 0.18
N VAL A 39 9.30 -9.18 1.11
CA VAL A 39 8.63 -10.42 1.56
C VAL A 39 7.94 -11.14 0.39
N ALA A 40 7.28 -10.42 -0.52
CA ALA A 40 6.69 -11.03 -1.70
C ALA A 40 7.74 -11.72 -2.59
N GLY A 41 8.88 -11.06 -2.82
CA GLY A 41 9.97 -11.61 -3.62
C GLY A 41 10.66 -12.81 -2.96
N ASP A 42 10.90 -12.75 -1.65
CA ASP A 42 11.56 -13.81 -0.89
C ASP A 42 10.74 -15.12 -0.86
N HIS A 43 9.41 -15.03 -0.98
CA HIS A 43 8.48 -16.16 -0.94
C HIS A 43 7.85 -16.49 -2.31
N ASP A 44 8.32 -15.89 -3.41
CA ASP A 44 7.75 -16.04 -4.77
C ASP A 44 6.23 -15.76 -4.82
N CYS A 45 5.73 -14.87 -3.97
CA CYS A 45 4.33 -14.47 -3.99
C CYS A 45 4.08 -13.46 -5.10
N ALA A 46 2.98 -13.62 -5.84
CA ALA A 46 2.46 -12.55 -6.68
C ALA A 46 2.11 -11.31 -5.82
N MET A 47 2.24 -10.12 -6.38
CA MET A 47 1.91 -8.88 -5.67
C MET A 47 0.80 -8.10 -6.38
N ARG A 48 -0.21 -7.68 -5.61
CA ARG A 48 -1.29 -6.80 -6.07
C ARG A 48 -1.29 -5.49 -5.30
N ILE A 49 -1.23 -4.39 -6.05
CA ILE A 49 -1.45 -3.04 -5.53
C ILE A 49 -2.91 -2.67 -5.82
N GLY A 50 -3.75 -2.59 -4.78
CA GLY A 50 -5.19 -2.34 -4.95
C GLY A 50 -5.60 -0.97 -4.43
N VAL A 51 -5.78 -0.01 -5.33
CA VAL A 51 -6.23 1.37 -5.05
C VAL A 51 -7.77 1.44 -5.06
N ASN A 52 -8.35 2.28 -4.21
CA ASN A 52 -9.78 2.63 -4.23
C ASN A 52 -9.98 4.13 -3.93
N CYS A 53 -11.12 4.69 -4.35
CA CYS A 53 -11.43 6.11 -4.19
C CYS A 53 -11.60 6.55 -2.72
N GLY A 54 -11.99 5.63 -1.83
CA GLY A 54 -12.13 5.93 -0.40
C GLY A 54 -10.80 6.12 0.33
N SER A 55 -9.68 5.74 -0.30
CA SER A 55 -8.35 5.75 0.33
C SER A 55 -7.26 6.16 -0.67
N VAL A 56 -7.43 7.29 -1.34
CA VAL A 56 -6.38 7.87 -2.21
C VAL A 56 -5.23 8.39 -1.35
N ASP A 57 -4.00 8.21 -1.84
CA ASP A 57 -2.76 8.72 -1.22
C ASP A 57 -2.87 10.23 -0.94
N PRO A 58 -2.59 10.71 0.28
CA PRO A 58 -2.65 12.13 0.62
C PRO A 58 -1.86 13.04 -0.35
N ALA A 59 -0.64 12.64 -0.72
CA ALA A 59 0.21 13.42 -1.63
C ALA A 59 -0.31 13.42 -3.08
N LYS A 60 -1.24 12.51 -3.42
CA LYS A 60 -1.98 12.54 -4.68
C LYS A 60 -3.21 13.44 -4.57
N LYS A 61 -3.95 13.38 -3.46
CA LYS A 61 -5.11 14.26 -3.21
C LYS A 61 -4.71 15.74 -3.21
N GLU A 62 -3.59 16.08 -2.58
CA GLU A 62 -3.06 17.46 -2.51
C GLU A 62 -2.72 18.09 -3.88
N LYS A 63 -2.76 17.32 -4.97
CA LYS A 63 -2.51 17.83 -6.34
C LYS A 63 -3.76 18.32 -7.04
N PHE A 64 -4.94 18.13 -6.43
CA PHE A 64 -6.23 18.51 -6.98
C PHE A 64 -6.91 19.47 -6.01
N GLU A 65 -7.63 20.45 -6.55
CA GLU A 65 -8.40 21.40 -5.75
C GLU A 65 -9.57 20.68 -5.05
N GLU A 66 -9.96 21.13 -3.87
CA GLU A 66 -11.06 20.49 -3.11
C GLU A 66 -12.41 20.52 -3.85
N ASP A 67 -12.60 21.47 -4.79
CA ASP A 67 -13.78 21.61 -5.63
C ASP A 67 -13.67 20.90 -7.00
N ASP A 68 -12.54 20.21 -7.26
CA ASP A 68 -12.37 19.40 -8.48
C ASP A 68 -13.26 18.16 -8.42
N SER A 69 -14.41 18.25 -9.08
CA SER A 69 -15.40 17.15 -9.18
C SER A 69 -14.98 15.97 -10.07
N ILE A 70 -13.85 16.08 -10.79
CA ILE A 70 -13.38 15.07 -11.75
C ILE A 70 -12.09 14.39 -11.27
N GLY A 71 -11.25 15.14 -10.55
CA GLY A 71 -10.01 14.65 -9.95
C GLY A 71 -10.20 13.46 -9.00
N PRO A 72 -9.16 12.63 -8.82
CA PRO A 72 -9.18 11.45 -7.96
C PRO A 72 -9.19 11.75 -6.44
#